data_AF-A0A8S9I5Y6-F1
#
_entry.id   AF-A0A8S9I5Y6-F1
#
_cell.length_a   1.000
_cell.length_b   1.000
_cell.length_c   1.000
_cell.angle_alpha   90.00
_cell.angle_beta   90.00
_cell.angle_gamma   90.00
#
_symmetry.space_group_name_H-M   'P 1'
#
loop_
_entity.id
_entity.type
_entity.pdbx_description
1 polymer ?
#
loop_
_entity_poly.entity_id
_entity_poly.type
_entity_poly.pdbx_seq_one_letter_code
_entity_poly.pdbx_strand_id
1 'polypeptide(L)'
;HQFDIISYTEAYDALDPTGNITIKWDILSWTPDGYVARVTIFNYQQYRHIESPGWQLGWTWLKKEVIWNMVGAQATEQGDCSKFKGDPPHCCKKTPTVVDLLPGTPYNHQISNCCRGGVVSAWAQDSATAVSAFQISVGQSGTTNTTVRAPRNITLKAPGPGYTCGPAKTVAPTKFFSDDKRRKTQAMLTWNMTCTYSQFLVKKSPTCCVSLSSFYNETIVPCPTCSCGCQNNSQTGTCVNQKIASVIQASGKNNHQPLLQCTQHMCPIRVHWHVKTNYKEYWRVKVAFKNVMTEFC
;
A
#
# COMPACT_ATOMS: atom_id res chain seq x y z
N HIS A 1 6.56 44.91 4.66
CA HIS A 1 5.83 43.67 5.03
C HIS A 1 5.45 42.94 3.77
N GLN A 2 6.28 41.99 3.34
CA GLN A 2 6.06 41.17 2.17
C GLN A 2 5.33 39.91 2.65
N PHE A 3 4.09 39.73 2.18
CA PHE A 3 3.28 38.55 2.50
C PHE A 3 3.78 37.38 1.64
N ASP A 4 4.40 36.40 2.30
CA ASP A 4 4.64 35.09 1.71
C ASP A 4 3.30 34.39 1.47
N ILE A 5 2.97 34.20 0.20
CA ILE A 5 1.85 33.36 -0.23
C ILE A 5 2.33 31.91 -0.07
N ILE A 6 1.91 31.25 1.01
CA ILE A 6 2.09 29.81 1.19
C ILE A 6 1.19 29.10 0.19
N SER A 7 1.75 28.68 -0.94
CA SER A 7 1.11 27.75 -1.88
C SER A 7 1.03 26.37 -1.24
N TYR A 8 -0.18 25.86 -1.02
CA TYR A 8 -0.41 24.46 -0.68
C TYR A 8 -0.07 23.62 -1.90
N THR A 9 1.19 23.17 -1.99
CA THR A 9 1.56 22.12 -2.94
C THR A 9 1.00 20.81 -2.42
N GLU A 10 -0.17 20.44 -2.91
CA GLU A 10 -0.71 19.11 -2.68
C GLU A 10 0.23 18.09 -3.33
N ALA A 11 0.94 17.31 -2.50
CA ALA A 11 1.88 16.30 -2.97
C ALA A 11 1.17 15.06 -3.49
N TYR A 12 0.71 15.15 -4.73
CA TYR A 12 0.19 14.03 -5.49
C TYR A 12 1.28 13.29 -6.26
N ASP A 13 0.99 12.08 -6.71
CA ASP A 13 1.83 11.38 -7.66
C ASP A 13 1.71 12.03 -9.05
N ALA A 14 2.81 12.60 -9.57
CA ALA A 14 2.81 13.25 -10.89
C ALA A 14 2.49 12.28 -12.05
N LEU A 15 2.67 10.97 -11.83
CA LEU A 15 2.34 9.92 -12.81
C LEU A 15 0.89 9.43 -12.72
N ASP A 16 0.22 9.69 -11.60
CA ASP A 16 -1.17 9.32 -11.36
C ASP A 16 -1.84 10.36 -10.43
N PRO A 17 -2.12 11.58 -10.94
CA PRO A 17 -2.53 12.71 -10.10
C PRO A 17 -3.86 12.49 -9.38
N THR A 18 -4.70 11.61 -9.91
CA THR A 18 -6.02 11.27 -9.36
C THR A 18 -6.05 9.92 -8.65
N GLY A 19 -4.96 9.15 -8.75
CA GLY A 19 -4.81 7.84 -8.15
C GLY A 19 -4.83 7.89 -6.64
N ASN A 20 -5.65 7.02 -6.04
CA ASN A 20 -5.72 6.91 -4.59
C ASN A 20 -6.07 5.49 -4.17
N ILE A 21 -5.83 5.22 -2.89
CA ILE A 21 -6.37 4.05 -2.21
C ILE A 21 -7.52 4.52 -1.34
N THR A 22 -8.71 3.98 -1.55
CA THR A 22 -9.88 4.28 -0.74
C THR A 22 -10.16 3.13 0.21
N ILE A 23 -10.17 3.43 1.50
CA ILE A 23 -10.61 2.51 2.54
C ILE A 23 -12.05 2.85 2.88
N LYS A 24 -12.95 1.93 2.58
CA LYS A 24 -14.37 2.04 2.88
C LYS A 24 -14.70 1.18 4.10
N TRP A 25 -15.40 1.77 5.05
CA TRP A 25 -15.84 1.13 6.29
C TRP A 25 -17.36 1.10 6.33
N ASP A 26 -17.94 -0.05 6.00
CA ASP A 26 -19.39 -0.25 5.95
C ASP A 26 -19.87 -0.95 7.22
N ILE A 27 -20.64 -0.25 8.06
CA ILE A 27 -21.30 -0.85 9.22
C ILE A 27 -22.50 -1.65 8.72
N LEU A 28 -22.46 -2.97 8.90
CA LEU A 28 -23.48 -3.89 8.40
C LEU A 28 -24.63 -4.08 9.39
N SER A 29 -24.30 -4.19 10.68
CA SER A 29 -25.27 -4.41 11.75
C SER A 29 -24.73 -3.92 13.09
N TRP A 30 -25.66 -3.65 14.01
CA TRP A 30 -25.35 -3.32 15.40
C TRP A 30 -25.25 -4.59 16.24
N THR A 31 -24.36 -4.58 17.22
CA THR A 31 -24.30 -5.59 18.29
C THR A 31 -24.73 -4.92 19.61
N PRO A 32 -24.98 -5.69 20.68
CA PRO A 32 -25.34 -5.12 21.98
C PRO A 32 -24.32 -4.10 22.52
N ASP A 33 -23.05 -4.22 22.15
CA ASP A 33 -21.94 -3.42 22.67
C ASP A 33 -21.11 -2.70 21.58
N GLY A 34 -21.55 -2.74 20.32
CA GLY A 34 -20.87 -2.12 19.20
C GLY A 34 -21.48 -2.46 17.85
N TYR A 35 -20.68 -2.97 16.92
CA TYR A 35 -21.13 -3.23 15.55
C TYR A 35 -20.29 -4.27 14.81
N VAL A 36 -20.84 -4.80 13.71
CA VAL A 36 -20.10 -5.55 12.70
C VAL A 36 -19.94 -4.68 11.46
N ALA A 37 -18.72 -4.60 10.93
CA ALA A 37 -18.42 -3.84 9.73
C ALA A 37 -17.60 -4.63 8.72
N ARG A 38 -17.79 -4.32 7.45
CA ARG A 38 -16.91 -4.73 6.35
C ARG A 38 -15.98 -3.57 6.02
N VAL A 39 -14.68 -3.83 6.08
CA VAL A 39 -13.65 -2.87 5.67
C VAL A 39 -13.11 -3.31 4.31
N THR A 40 -13.20 -2.43 3.32
CA THR A 40 -12.79 -2.70 1.94
C THR A 40 -11.75 -1.68 1.50
N ILE A 41 -10.63 -2.15 1.00
CA ILE A 41 -9.52 -1.38 0.45
C ILE A 41 -9.62 -1.46 -1.07
N PHE A 42 -9.87 -0.33 -1.71
CA PHE A 42 -9.89 -0.17 -3.16
C PHE A 42 -8.61 0.52 -3.60
N ASN A 43 -7.87 -0.10 -4.51
CA ASN A 43 -6.71 0.51 -5.13
C ASN A 43 -7.09 1.14 -6.47
N TYR A 44 -7.55 2.40 -6.45
CA TYR A 44 -7.92 3.15 -7.66
C TYR A 44 -6.72 3.78 -8.39
N GLN A 45 -5.51 3.30 -8.13
CA GLN A 45 -4.33 3.76 -8.86
C GLN A 45 -4.28 3.10 -10.23
N GLN A 46 -3.68 3.79 -11.20
CA GLN A 46 -3.58 3.32 -12.57
C GLN A 46 -2.44 2.29 -12.74
N TYR A 47 -1.34 2.48 -12.02
CA TYR A 47 -0.12 1.70 -12.25
C TYR A 47 0.57 1.14 -11.00
N ARG A 48 0.13 1.53 -9.80
CA ARG A 48 0.79 1.11 -8.55
C ARG A 48 0.02 0.00 -7.88
N HIS A 49 0.66 -1.16 -7.76
CA HIS A 49 0.17 -2.30 -6.99
C HIS A 49 0.63 -2.18 -5.55
N ILE A 50 -0.12 -2.79 -4.62
CA ILE A 50 0.39 -3.18 -3.31
C ILE A 50 0.92 -4.59 -3.48
N GLU A 51 2.24 -4.77 -3.43
CA GLU A 51 2.88 -6.07 -3.55
C GLU A 51 3.15 -6.72 -2.20
N SER A 52 3.73 -7.92 -2.19
CA SER A 52 4.20 -8.58 -0.97
C SER A 52 5.26 -7.72 -0.26
N PRO A 53 5.25 -7.58 1.09
CA PRO A 53 4.44 -8.33 2.09
C PRO A 53 2.99 -7.85 2.29
N GLY A 54 2.46 -7.03 1.39
CA GLY A 54 1.08 -6.58 1.40
C GLY A 54 0.85 -5.29 2.19
N TRP A 55 -0.42 -4.89 2.25
CA TRP A 55 -0.82 -3.74 3.07
C TRP A 55 -0.82 -4.08 4.56
N GLN A 56 -0.51 -3.07 5.37
CA GLN A 56 -0.81 -3.04 6.81
C GLN A 56 -1.68 -1.82 7.07
N LEU A 57 -2.86 -2.04 7.63
CA LEU A 57 -3.83 -0.99 7.92
C LEU A 57 -3.88 -0.74 9.42
N GLY A 58 -3.59 0.48 9.82
CA GLY A 58 -3.66 0.91 11.22
C GLY A 58 -4.62 2.07 11.40
N TRP A 59 -5.15 2.21 12.61
CA TRP A 59 -5.99 3.33 12.99
C TRP A 59 -5.94 3.54 14.50
N THR A 60 -6.62 4.58 14.97
CA THR A 60 -6.80 4.88 16.39
C THR A 60 -8.28 4.92 16.72
N TRP A 61 -8.70 4.13 17.69
CA TRP A 61 -10.05 4.17 18.24
C TRP A 61 -10.31 5.50 18.94
N LEU A 62 -11.55 6.01 18.97
CA LEU A 62 -11.82 7.31 19.61
C LEU A 62 -11.98 7.18 21.13
N LYS A 63 -12.63 6.11 21.60
CA LYS A 63 -12.96 5.86 23.01
C LYS A 63 -12.25 4.61 23.56
N LYS A 64 -12.95 3.53 23.87
CA LYS A 64 -12.38 2.30 24.45
C LYS A 64 -12.73 1.09 23.61
N GLU A 65 -12.95 1.32 22.32
CA GLU A 65 -13.34 0.29 21.37
C GLU A 65 -12.27 -0.81 21.32
N VAL A 66 -12.74 -2.04 21.14
CA VAL A 66 -11.92 -3.24 21.01
C VAL A 66 -12.35 -4.04 19.79
N ILE A 67 -11.50 -4.92 19.31
CA ILE A 67 -11.82 -5.86 18.24
C ILE A 67 -12.20 -7.18 18.89
N TRP A 68 -13.47 -7.57 18.79
CA TRP A 68 -13.93 -8.88 19.28
C TRP A 68 -13.48 -9.99 18.36
N ASN A 69 -13.64 -9.82 17.04
CA ASN A 69 -13.31 -10.82 16.05
C ASN A 69 -12.99 -10.20 14.69
N MET A 70 -12.24 -10.94 13.87
CA MET A 70 -11.91 -10.59 12.49
C MET A 70 -12.03 -11.81 11.56
N VAL A 71 -12.46 -11.57 10.33
CA VAL A 71 -12.52 -12.59 9.27
C VAL A 71 -11.91 -12.00 7.99
N GLY A 72 -11.02 -12.74 7.34
CA GLY A 72 -10.26 -12.29 6.18
C GLY A 72 -9.01 -11.47 6.49
N ALA A 73 -8.86 -10.96 7.71
CA ALA A 73 -7.68 -10.26 8.19
C ALA A 73 -7.45 -10.57 9.67
N GLN A 74 -6.29 -10.21 10.20
CA GLN A 74 -5.98 -10.33 11.62
C GLN A 74 -5.20 -9.12 12.14
N ALA A 75 -5.45 -8.75 13.39
CA ALA A 75 -4.57 -7.84 14.11
C ALA A 75 -3.18 -8.48 14.32
N THR A 76 -2.15 -7.68 14.11
CA THR A 76 -0.74 -8.07 14.30
C THR A 76 -0.37 -8.29 15.76
N GLU A 77 -1.09 -7.65 16.68
CA GLU A 77 -0.89 -7.76 18.12
C GLU A 77 -2.24 -7.71 18.84
N GLN A 78 -2.40 -8.50 19.90
CA GLN A 78 -3.60 -8.47 20.76
C GLN A 78 -3.58 -7.26 21.72
N GLY A 79 -2.43 -6.94 22.32
CA GLY A 79 -2.31 -5.92 23.37
C GLY A 79 -2.83 -6.38 24.73
N ASP A 80 -2.95 -5.43 25.67
CA ASP A 80 -3.41 -5.73 27.04
C ASP A 80 -4.95 -5.82 27.12
N CYS A 81 -5.45 -7.05 27.16
CA CYS A 81 -6.87 -7.38 27.34
C CYS A 81 -7.23 -7.79 28.78
N SER A 82 -6.37 -7.57 29.78
CA SER A 82 -6.54 -8.05 31.17
C SER A 82 -7.84 -7.59 31.86
N LYS A 83 -8.48 -6.52 31.36
CA LYS A 83 -9.75 -6.00 31.90
C LYS A 83 -10.95 -6.90 31.60
N PHE A 84 -10.83 -7.81 30.63
CA PHE A 84 -11.90 -8.73 30.25
C PHE A 84 -11.77 -10.02 31.06
N LYS A 85 -12.79 -10.36 31.84
CA LYS A 85 -12.79 -11.52 32.76
C LYS A 85 -13.17 -12.85 32.10
N GLY A 86 -13.63 -12.81 30.84
CA GLY A 86 -14.00 -13.99 30.05
C GLY A 86 -13.07 -14.15 28.85
N ASP A 87 -13.60 -14.62 27.72
CA ASP A 87 -12.81 -14.72 26.49
C ASP A 87 -12.27 -13.34 26.09
N PRO A 88 -10.94 -13.21 25.93
CA PRO A 88 -10.34 -11.94 25.62
C PRO A 88 -10.69 -11.53 24.18
N PRO A 89 -10.92 -10.23 23.90
CA PRO A 89 -11.07 -9.75 22.53
C PRO A 89 -9.86 -10.12 21.66
N HIS A 90 -10.09 -10.25 20.35
CA HIS A 90 -9.02 -10.41 19.35
C HIS A 90 -7.94 -9.32 19.46
N CYS A 91 -8.32 -8.07 19.75
CA CYS A 91 -7.36 -7.00 20.00
C CYS A 91 -7.94 -5.90 20.92
N CYS A 92 -7.18 -5.51 21.94
CA CYS A 92 -7.51 -4.43 22.88
C CYS A 92 -6.63 -3.19 22.72
N LYS A 93 -5.71 -3.17 21.74
CA LYS A 93 -4.88 -1.99 21.49
C LYS A 93 -5.76 -0.81 21.06
N LYS A 94 -5.49 0.36 21.65
CA LYS A 94 -6.08 1.65 21.25
C LYS A 94 -5.74 2.01 19.78
N THR A 95 -4.58 1.57 19.32
CA THR A 95 -4.05 1.78 17.98
C THR A 95 -3.71 0.44 17.31
N PRO A 96 -4.73 -0.34 16.88
CA PRO A 96 -4.49 -1.63 16.25
C PRO A 96 -3.83 -1.46 14.87
N THR A 97 -3.06 -2.46 14.47
CA THR A 97 -2.58 -2.62 13.09
C THR A 97 -2.99 -4.01 12.61
N VAL A 98 -3.62 -4.08 11.45
CA VAL A 98 -4.16 -5.33 10.88
C VAL A 98 -3.56 -5.61 9.52
N VAL A 99 -3.46 -6.89 9.21
CA VAL A 99 -2.94 -7.43 7.96
C VAL A 99 -3.92 -8.43 7.38
N ASP A 100 -3.95 -8.53 6.06
CA ASP A 100 -4.70 -9.56 5.35
C ASP A 100 -4.18 -10.96 5.74
N LEU A 101 -5.04 -11.97 5.65
CA LEU A 101 -4.61 -13.35 5.83
C LEU A 101 -3.86 -13.86 4.59
N LEU A 102 -3.10 -14.95 4.75
CA LEU A 102 -2.33 -15.54 3.65
C LEU A 102 -3.21 -16.43 2.75
N PRO A 103 -2.81 -16.65 1.49
CA PRO A 103 -3.42 -17.68 0.65
C PRO A 103 -3.44 -19.04 1.34
N GLY A 104 -4.51 -19.82 1.15
CA GLY A 104 -4.69 -21.13 1.80
C GLY A 104 -5.36 -21.08 3.18
N THR A 105 -5.77 -19.89 3.64
CA THR A 105 -6.60 -19.73 4.84
C THR A 105 -7.85 -20.63 4.80
N PRO A 106 -8.28 -21.27 5.90
CA PRO A 106 -9.51 -22.09 5.92
C PRO A 106 -10.77 -21.30 5.52
N TYR A 107 -11.72 -21.95 4.82
CA TYR A 107 -12.91 -21.31 4.26
C TYR A 107 -13.75 -20.53 5.28
N ASN A 108 -13.87 -21.05 6.52
CA ASN A 108 -14.60 -20.40 7.61
C ASN A 108 -13.96 -19.07 8.07
N HIS A 109 -12.69 -18.82 7.73
CA HIS A 109 -11.97 -17.58 8.05
C HIS A 109 -11.82 -16.66 6.83
N GLN A 110 -12.45 -17.01 5.69
CA GLN A 110 -12.41 -16.22 4.47
C GLN A 110 -13.66 -15.35 4.29
N ILE A 111 -13.48 -14.27 3.53
CA ILE A 111 -14.54 -13.43 2.98
C ILE A 111 -14.18 -13.07 1.53
N SER A 112 -15.16 -12.67 0.72
CA SER A 112 -14.89 -12.20 -0.64
C SER A 112 -13.87 -11.06 -0.66
N ASN A 113 -12.91 -11.18 -1.57
CA ASN A 113 -11.76 -10.29 -1.75
C ASN A 113 -10.74 -10.29 -0.60
N CYS A 114 -10.66 -11.34 0.23
CA CYS A 114 -9.60 -11.47 1.21
C CYS A 114 -8.47 -12.40 0.77
N CYS A 115 -7.50 -12.49 1.67
CA CYS A 115 -6.64 -13.63 1.90
C CYS A 115 -5.57 -13.83 0.83
N ARG A 116 -5.07 -12.71 0.29
CA ARG A 116 -3.98 -12.70 -0.70
C ARG A 116 -2.68 -12.18 -0.10
N GLY A 117 -2.52 -12.25 1.22
CA GLY A 117 -1.38 -11.71 1.93
C GLY A 117 -1.22 -10.20 1.74
N GLY A 118 -2.34 -9.49 1.51
CA GLY A 118 -2.38 -8.05 1.40
C GLY A 118 -1.95 -7.51 0.04
N VAL A 119 -1.81 -8.37 -0.97
CA VAL A 119 -1.54 -7.96 -2.34
C VAL A 119 -2.80 -7.42 -3.00
N VAL A 120 -2.69 -6.23 -3.61
CA VAL A 120 -3.80 -5.51 -4.26
C VAL A 120 -3.33 -4.85 -5.54
N SER A 121 -3.87 -5.30 -6.67
CA SER A 121 -3.48 -4.76 -7.98
C SER A 121 -3.98 -3.33 -8.20
N ALA A 122 -3.39 -2.63 -9.16
CA ALA A 122 -3.85 -1.36 -9.66
C ALA A 122 -5.14 -1.55 -10.47
N TRP A 123 -6.16 -0.73 -10.22
CA TRP A 123 -7.47 -0.86 -10.85
C TRP A 123 -7.42 -0.89 -12.38
N ALA A 124 -6.55 -0.08 -12.99
CA ALA A 124 -6.47 0.01 -14.44
C ALA A 124 -5.75 -1.18 -15.09
N GLN A 125 -5.04 -2.00 -14.31
CA GLN A 125 -4.36 -3.20 -14.82
C GLN A 125 -5.22 -4.44 -14.58
N ASP A 126 -5.72 -4.62 -13.36
CA ASP A 126 -6.61 -5.73 -13.01
C ASP A 126 -7.61 -5.28 -11.93
N SER A 127 -8.82 -4.95 -12.38
CA SER A 127 -9.91 -4.51 -11.50
C SER A 127 -10.46 -5.63 -10.62
N ALA A 128 -10.28 -6.91 -10.99
CA ALA A 128 -10.77 -8.04 -10.20
C ALA A 128 -9.93 -8.24 -8.93
N THR A 129 -8.63 -7.93 -9.00
CA THR A 129 -7.71 -8.05 -7.85
C THR A 129 -7.33 -6.71 -7.23
N ALA A 130 -7.92 -5.60 -7.68
CA ALA A 130 -7.73 -4.25 -7.13
C ALA A 130 -8.56 -3.95 -5.86
N VAL A 131 -9.19 -4.98 -5.28
CA VAL A 131 -9.99 -4.87 -4.06
C VAL A 131 -9.49 -5.88 -3.04
N SER A 132 -9.27 -5.44 -1.80
CA SER A 132 -9.08 -6.31 -0.64
C SER A 132 -10.13 -6.01 0.42
N ALA A 133 -10.62 -7.01 1.15
CA ALA A 133 -11.62 -6.79 2.18
C ALA A 133 -11.49 -7.75 3.36
N PHE A 134 -11.94 -7.29 4.52
CA PHE A 134 -12.10 -8.09 5.72
C PHE A 134 -13.35 -7.65 6.49
N GLN A 135 -13.82 -8.51 7.38
CA GLN A 135 -14.89 -8.20 8.32
C GLN A 135 -14.31 -8.03 9.72
N ILE A 136 -14.85 -7.07 10.46
CA ILE A 136 -14.46 -6.77 11.83
C ILE A 136 -15.69 -6.66 12.72
N SER A 137 -15.63 -7.29 13.88
CA SER A 137 -16.59 -7.07 14.97
C SER A 137 -15.94 -6.17 16.02
N VAL A 138 -16.56 -5.00 16.25
CA VAL A 138 -16.06 -3.96 17.13
C VAL A 138 -16.94 -3.88 18.36
N GLY A 139 -16.32 -3.94 19.54
CA GLY A 139 -16.98 -3.82 20.84
C GLY A 139 -16.68 -2.49 21.53
N GLN A 140 -17.35 -2.25 22.65
CA GLN A 140 -17.30 -1.00 23.42
C GLN A 140 -17.46 0.28 22.57
N SER A 141 -18.30 0.20 21.54
CA SER A 141 -18.58 1.28 20.60
C SER A 141 -20.04 1.75 20.72
N GLY A 142 -20.36 2.88 20.09
CA GLY A 142 -21.76 3.27 19.88
C GLY A 142 -22.50 2.26 19.00
N THR A 143 -23.77 2.03 19.32
CA THR A 143 -24.67 1.03 18.72
C THR A 143 -25.76 1.65 17.84
N THR A 144 -25.62 2.93 17.51
CA THR A 144 -26.53 3.68 16.62
C THR A 144 -25.76 4.63 15.72
N ASN A 145 -26.39 5.08 14.63
CA ASN A 145 -25.81 6.04 13.68
C ASN A 145 -25.31 7.35 14.34
N THR A 146 -25.89 7.76 15.47
CA THR A 146 -25.53 9.00 16.17
C THR A 146 -24.47 8.81 17.24
N THR A 147 -24.42 7.63 17.85
CA THR A 147 -23.49 7.32 18.96
C THR A 147 -22.17 6.76 18.49
N VAL A 148 -22.16 6.06 17.35
CA VAL A 148 -20.96 5.47 16.75
C VAL A 148 -19.99 6.58 16.31
N ARG A 149 -18.69 6.28 16.35
CA ARG A 149 -17.62 7.21 15.99
C ARG A 149 -16.63 6.52 15.06
N ALA A 150 -16.27 7.23 13.99
CA ALA A 150 -15.31 6.73 13.02
C ALA A 150 -13.90 6.64 13.63
N PRO A 151 -13.09 5.65 13.23
CA PRO A 151 -11.68 5.61 13.61
C PRO A 151 -10.94 6.85 13.08
N ARG A 152 -9.89 7.25 13.80
CA ARG A 152 -9.02 8.39 13.46
C ARG A 152 -7.61 7.93 13.15
N ASN A 153 -6.79 8.83 12.60
CA ASN A 153 -5.37 8.60 12.31
C ASN A 153 -5.15 7.30 11.53
N ILE A 154 -5.81 7.20 10.37
CA ILE A 154 -5.68 6.05 9.50
C ILE A 154 -4.26 6.03 8.94
N THR A 155 -3.60 4.89 9.05
CA THR A 155 -2.26 4.67 8.50
C THR A 155 -2.31 3.49 7.55
N LEU A 156 -1.87 3.70 6.31
CA LEU A 156 -1.70 2.64 5.34
C LEU A 156 -0.20 2.48 5.06
N LYS A 157 0.35 1.34 5.46
CA LYS A 157 1.71 0.95 5.08
C LYS A 157 1.61 -0.06 3.95
N ALA A 158 2.43 0.12 2.94
CA ALA A 158 2.61 -0.78 1.81
C ALA A 158 4.12 -0.86 1.53
N PRO A 159 4.60 -1.88 0.79
CA PRO A 159 6.00 -1.93 0.39
C PRO A 159 6.35 -0.69 -0.42
N GLY A 160 7.49 -0.07 -0.10
CA GLY A 160 7.92 1.18 -0.73
C GLY A 160 7.46 2.45 0.02
N PRO A 161 7.55 3.62 -0.63
CA PRO A 161 7.29 4.90 0.03
C PRO A 161 5.83 5.07 0.51
N GLY A 162 5.68 5.85 1.57
CA GLY A 162 4.46 5.89 2.39
C GLY A 162 3.27 6.63 1.78
N TYR A 163 2.07 6.17 2.15
CA TYR A 163 0.80 6.82 1.88
C TYR A 163 0.40 7.76 3.02
N THR A 164 -0.29 8.84 2.67
CA THR A 164 -0.93 9.73 3.66
C THR A 164 -2.44 9.61 3.51
N CYS A 165 -3.12 9.28 4.61
CA CYS A 165 -4.58 9.11 4.64
C CYS A 165 -5.28 10.32 5.25
N GLY A 166 -6.38 10.73 4.62
CA GLY A 166 -7.28 11.74 5.14
C GLY A 166 -8.19 11.20 6.26
N PRO A 167 -8.93 12.09 6.94
CA PRO A 167 -9.90 11.70 7.95
C PRO A 167 -11.08 10.92 7.34
N ALA A 168 -11.73 10.11 8.17
CA ALA A 168 -12.95 9.40 7.77
C ALA A 168 -14.10 10.39 7.50
N LYS A 169 -14.69 10.29 6.30
CA LYS A 169 -15.83 11.08 5.85
C LYS A 169 -17.07 10.19 5.77
N THR A 170 -18.16 10.62 6.38
CA THR A 170 -19.46 9.96 6.23
C THR A 170 -19.96 10.16 4.81
N VAL A 171 -20.36 9.06 4.17
CA VAL A 171 -20.90 9.04 2.80
C VAL A 171 -22.25 8.32 2.79
N ALA A 172 -22.92 8.33 1.64
CA ALA A 172 -24.15 7.59 1.46
C ALA A 172 -23.94 6.08 1.75
N PRO A 173 -24.84 5.42 2.49
CA PRO A 173 -24.69 4.02 2.83
C PRO A 173 -24.54 3.12 1.60
N THR A 174 -23.54 2.23 1.62
CA THR A 174 -23.28 1.28 0.54
C THR A 174 -24.44 0.30 0.41
N LYS A 175 -24.83 0.01 -0.84
CA LYS A 175 -25.85 -0.98 -1.18
C LYS A 175 -25.15 -2.26 -1.63
N PHE A 176 -25.51 -3.39 -1.02
CA PHE A 176 -25.03 -4.71 -1.38
C PHE A 176 -26.13 -5.47 -2.10
N PHE A 177 -25.76 -6.19 -3.15
CA PHE A 177 -26.64 -7.07 -3.88
C PHE A 177 -26.21 -8.50 -3.60
N SER A 178 -27.17 -9.41 -3.44
CA SER A 178 -26.89 -10.84 -3.46
C SER A 178 -26.37 -11.26 -4.84
N ASP A 179 -25.67 -12.39 -4.91
CA ASP A 179 -25.08 -12.89 -6.16
C ASP A 179 -26.15 -13.16 -7.23
N ASP A 180 -27.35 -13.59 -6.81
CA ASP A 180 -28.53 -13.76 -7.68
C ASP A 180 -29.23 -12.43 -8.05
N LYS A 181 -28.75 -11.30 -7.52
CA LYS A 181 -29.27 -9.93 -7.67
C LYS A 181 -30.71 -9.72 -7.19
N ARG A 182 -31.32 -10.70 -6.52
CA ARG A 182 -32.73 -10.63 -6.07
C ARG A 182 -32.88 -9.88 -4.75
N ARG A 183 -31.87 -9.94 -3.88
CA ARG A 183 -31.88 -9.28 -2.58
C ARG A 183 -30.94 -8.08 -2.59
N LYS A 184 -31.46 -6.96 -2.11
CA LYS A 184 -30.69 -5.74 -1.87
C LYS A 184 -30.64 -5.46 -0.39
N THR A 185 -29.45 -5.33 0.16
CA THR A 185 -29.22 -4.88 1.53
C THR A 185 -28.41 -3.58 1.50
N GLN A 186 -28.35 -2.88 2.62
CA GLN A 186 -27.56 -1.66 2.72
C GLN A 186 -26.84 -1.62 4.06
N ALA A 187 -25.68 -0.98 4.08
CA ALA A 187 -25.01 -0.62 5.32
C ALA A 187 -25.90 0.31 6.16
N MET A 188 -25.76 0.24 7.49
CA MET A 188 -26.38 1.19 8.41
C MET A 188 -25.71 2.57 8.33
N LEU A 189 -24.39 2.56 8.13
CA LEU A 189 -23.53 3.74 8.00
C LEU A 189 -22.28 3.37 7.18
N THR A 190 -21.79 4.29 6.35
CA THR A 190 -20.55 4.11 5.59
C THR A 190 -19.61 5.29 5.80
N TRP A 191 -18.34 4.99 6.08
CA TRP A 191 -17.25 5.96 6.05
C TRP A 191 -16.27 5.66 4.93
N ASN A 192 -15.75 6.71 4.30
CA ASN A 192 -14.65 6.63 3.35
C ASN A 192 -13.44 7.36 3.91
N MET A 193 -12.28 6.72 3.84
CA MET A 193 -10.98 7.32 4.09
C MET A 193 -10.16 7.20 2.81
N THR A 194 -9.60 8.32 2.33
CA THR A 194 -8.81 8.34 1.10
C THR A 194 -7.34 8.51 1.44
N CYS A 195 -6.51 7.61 0.93
CA CYS A 195 -5.06 7.64 1.06
C CYS A 195 -4.43 7.97 -0.29
N THR A 196 -3.60 8.99 -0.31
CA THR A 196 -2.84 9.40 -1.50
C THR A 196 -1.37 9.08 -1.30
N TYR A 197 -0.70 8.81 -2.42
CA TYR A 197 0.73 8.55 -2.43
C TYR A 197 1.49 9.85 -2.17
N SER A 198 2.27 9.91 -1.10
CA SER A 198 2.90 11.17 -0.67
C SER A 198 4.34 11.28 -1.15
N GLN A 199 4.59 12.18 -2.12
CA GLN A 199 5.95 12.47 -2.58
C GLN A 199 6.87 13.02 -1.48
N PHE A 200 6.33 13.67 -0.44
CA PHE A 200 7.14 14.15 0.70
C PHE A 200 7.69 13.01 1.55
N LEU A 201 6.92 11.93 1.74
CA LEU A 201 7.40 10.72 2.40
C LEU A 201 8.44 9.99 1.53
N VAL A 202 8.23 10.00 0.20
CA VAL A 202 9.18 9.43 -0.79
C VAL A 202 10.51 10.20 -0.78
N LYS A 203 10.50 11.53 -0.71
CA LYS A 203 11.70 12.38 -0.81
C LYS A 203 12.71 12.16 0.33
N LYS A 204 12.31 11.49 1.42
CA LYS A 204 13.25 11.03 2.47
C LYS A 204 14.18 9.91 1.98
N SER A 205 13.82 9.21 0.91
CA SER A 205 14.69 8.28 0.20
C SER A 205 15.54 9.01 -0.85
N PRO A 206 16.82 8.64 -1.03
CA PRO A 206 17.74 9.34 -1.92
C PRO A 206 17.24 9.35 -3.37
N THR A 207 17.49 10.45 -4.10
CA THR A 207 17.13 10.57 -5.51
C THR A 207 18.02 9.66 -6.36
N CYS A 208 17.40 8.70 -7.04
CA CYS A 208 18.06 7.84 -8.03
C CYS A 208 18.29 8.58 -9.35
N CYS A 209 19.48 8.44 -9.95
CA CYS A 209 19.77 8.95 -11.30
C CYS A 209 19.06 8.15 -12.41
N VAL A 210 18.70 6.89 -12.11
CA VAL A 210 17.89 6.04 -12.96
C VAL A 210 16.71 5.57 -12.12
N SER A 211 15.51 6.08 -12.37
CA SER A 211 14.29 5.41 -11.89
C SER A 211 13.86 4.44 -12.98
N LEU A 212 14.17 3.15 -12.82
CA LEU A 212 13.35 2.14 -13.47
C LEU A 212 11.99 2.22 -12.78
N SER A 213 10.98 2.73 -13.46
CA SER A 213 9.61 2.36 -13.14
C SER A 213 9.55 0.87 -13.41
N SER A 214 9.82 0.05 -12.41
CA SER A 214 9.49 -1.36 -12.46
C SER A 214 7.98 -1.38 -12.71
N PHE A 215 7.59 -1.58 -13.96
CA PHE A 215 6.26 -2.02 -14.26
C PHE A 215 6.28 -3.48 -13.85
N TYR A 216 5.88 -3.70 -12.61
CA TYR A 216 6.23 -4.84 -11.79
C TYR A 216 5.72 -6.15 -12.41
N ASN A 217 6.65 -6.85 -13.06
CA ASN A 217 6.54 -8.23 -13.51
C ASN A 217 7.78 -8.93 -12.94
N GLU A 218 7.65 -10.16 -12.45
CA GLU A 218 8.77 -10.94 -11.90
C GLU A 218 9.89 -11.21 -12.93
N THR A 219 9.62 -10.94 -14.22
CA THR A 219 10.63 -10.96 -15.29
C THR A 219 11.46 -9.66 -15.40
N ILE A 220 11.15 -8.62 -14.61
CA ILE A 220 11.83 -7.32 -14.65
C ILE A 220 12.80 -7.23 -13.46
N VAL A 221 14.06 -6.97 -13.77
CA VAL A 221 15.19 -6.97 -12.84
C VAL A 221 14.96 -5.98 -11.69
N PRO A 222 15.03 -6.41 -10.41
CA PRO A 222 14.83 -5.51 -9.27
C PRO A 222 15.96 -4.47 -9.18
N CYS A 223 15.60 -3.21 -8.91
CA CYS A 223 16.56 -2.13 -8.65
C CYS A 223 16.97 -2.14 -7.16
N PRO A 224 18.23 -2.42 -6.81
CA PRO A 224 18.65 -2.35 -5.43
C PRO A 224 18.71 -0.89 -4.95
N THR A 225 18.39 -0.65 -3.68
CA THR A 225 18.29 0.69 -3.06
C THR A 225 19.59 1.48 -3.13
N CYS A 226 20.73 0.79 -3.20
CA CYS A 226 22.04 1.39 -3.38
C CYS A 226 22.23 2.08 -4.75
N SER A 227 21.38 1.84 -5.74
CA SER A 227 21.35 2.62 -6.99
C SER A 227 20.92 4.08 -6.76
N CYS A 228 20.31 4.38 -5.62
CA CYS A 228 19.86 5.71 -5.24
C CYS A 228 20.79 6.27 -4.15
N GLY A 229 21.63 7.25 -4.51
CA GLY A 229 22.49 7.94 -3.54
C GLY A 229 23.63 7.09 -2.97
N CYS A 230 24.53 6.60 -3.84
CA CYS A 230 25.80 5.98 -3.42
C CYS A 230 26.70 6.98 -2.68
N GLN A 231 26.46 7.22 -1.39
CA GLN A 231 27.41 7.90 -0.52
C GLN A 231 27.78 6.97 0.64
N ASN A 232 29.05 6.57 0.64
CA ASN A 232 29.83 6.08 1.78
C ASN A 232 29.22 4.98 2.67
N ASN A 233 28.44 4.04 2.14
CA ASN A 233 28.16 2.81 2.89
C ASN A 233 28.66 1.57 2.14
N SER A 234 29.87 1.19 2.50
CA SER A 234 30.51 -0.10 2.22
C SER A 234 29.84 -1.19 3.07
N GLN A 235 28.59 -1.52 2.79
CA GLN A 235 27.98 -2.73 3.36
C GLN A 235 27.71 -3.72 2.24
N THR A 236 28.25 -4.92 2.46
CA THR A 236 28.22 -6.12 1.62
C THR A 236 26.85 -6.33 0.97
N GLY A 237 26.80 -6.15 -0.34
CA GLY A 237 25.63 -6.30 -1.20
C GLY A 237 25.98 -5.96 -2.65
N THR A 238 25.06 -6.23 -3.57
CA THR A 238 25.17 -6.15 -5.05
C THR A 238 25.64 -4.82 -5.66
N CYS A 239 25.87 -3.77 -4.86
CA CYS A 239 26.45 -2.51 -5.31
C CYS A 239 27.89 -2.34 -4.79
N VAL A 240 28.83 -2.15 -5.70
CA VAL A 240 30.26 -2.08 -5.39
C VAL A 240 30.85 -0.72 -5.80
N ASN A 241 31.74 -0.20 -4.95
CA ASN A 241 32.58 0.94 -5.28
C ASN A 241 33.74 0.47 -6.18
N GLN A 242 34.27 1.35 -7.04
CA GLN A 242 35.39 1.06 -7.97
C GLN A 242 36.58 0.36 -7.30
N LYS A 243 36.87 0.66 -6.03
CA LYS A 243 37.97 0.06 -5.26
C LYS A 243 37.73 -1.41 -4.86
N ILE A 244 36.49 -1.87 -4.83
CA ILE A 244 36.10 -3.23 -4.40
C ILE A 244 35.80 -4.13 -5.61
N ALA A 245 35.28 -3.56 -6.70
CA ALA A 245 34.99 -4.29 -7.94
C ALA A 245 36.23 -5.00 -8.51
N SER A 246 37.41 -4.38 -8.42
CA SER A 246 38.69 -4.97 -8.84
C SER A 246 39.15 -6.14 -7.96
N VAL A 247 38.71 -6.20 -6.70
CA VAL A 247 39.08 -7.27 -5.75
C VAL A 247 38.17 -8.49 -5.89
N ILE A 248 36.88 -8.28 -6.18
CA ILE A 248 35.89 -9.38 -6.33
C ILE A 248 36.09 -10.14 -7.64
N GLN A 249 36.49 -9.46 -8.73
CA GLN A 249 36.79 -10.13 -10.01
C GLN A 249 38.03 -11.06 -9.95
N ALA A 250 38.93 -10.85 -8.99
CA ALA A 250 40.12 -11.68 -8.81
C ALA A 250 39.85 -13.01 -8.08
N SER A 251 38.73 -13.14 -7.37
CA SER A 251 38.37 -14.35 -6.62
C SER A 251 37.32 -15.16 -7.39
N GLY A 252 37.79 -16.04 -8.28
CA GLY A 252 36.97 -16.85 -9.18
C GLY A 252 35.97 -17.79 -8.48
N LYS A 253 34.76 -17.28 -8.22
CA LYS A 253 33.55 -18.11 -8.02
C LYS A 253 32.39 -17.50 -8.78
N ASN A 254 31.82 -18.30 -9.68
CA ASN A 254 30.72 -17.98 -10.61
C ASN A 254 29.38 -17.67 -9.90
N ASN A 255 29.30 -16.58 -9.14
CA ASN A 255 28.01 -16.05 -8.69
C ASN A 255 27.49 -15.09 -9.76
N HIS A 256 26.46 -15.53 -10.50
CA HIS A 256 25.80 -14.80 -11.58
C HIS A 256 24.88 -13.66 -11.08
N GLN A 257 25.23 -13.00 -9.97
CA GLN A 257 24.49 -11.83 -9.52
C GLN A 257 25.03 -10.57 -10.21
N PRO A 258 24.19 -9.80 -10.91
CA PRO A 258 24.63 -8.57 -11.57
C PRO A 258 25.13 -7.57 -10.52
N LEU A 259 26.40 -7.18 -10.64
CA LEU A 259 27.05 -6.19 -9.80
C LEU A 259 26.82 -4.80 -10.39
N LEU A 260 26.28 -3.87 -9.60
CA LEU A 260 26.08 -2.48 -9.99
C LEU A 260 27.25 -1.62 -9.50
N GLN A 261 27.91 -0.92 -10.42
CA GLN A 261 29.02 -0.03 -10.12
C GLN A 261 28.52 1.41 -9.94
N CYS A 262 28.78 2.01 -8.77
CA CYS A 262 28.47 3.41 -8.53
C CYS A 262 29.51 4.33 -9.23
N THR A 263 29.06 5.34 -9.98
CA THR A 263 29.92 6.39 -10.56
C THR A 263 29.67 7.74 -9.89
N GLN A 264 30.64 8.66 -9.98
CA GLN A 264 30.55 10.01 -9.40
C GLN A 264 29.77 11.01 -10.28
N HIS A 265 29.38 10.62 -11.50
CA HIS A 265 28.66 11.50 -12.42
C HIS A 265 27.18 11.60 -12.03
N MET A 266 26.79 12.75 -11.47
CA MET A 266 25.38 13.07 -11.19
C MET A 266 24.64 13.35 -12.50
N CYS A 267 23.65 12.52 -12.83
CA CYS A 267 23.00 12.48 -14.15
C CYS A 267 22.05 13.65 -14.45
N PRO A 268 22.10 14.24 -15.68
CA PRO A 268 21.07 15.12 -16.21
C PRO A 268 19.99 14.41 -17.07
N ILE A 269 20.04 13.08 -17.22
CA ILE A 269 19.23 12.36 -18.21
C ILE A 269 17.88 11.92 -17.61
N ARG A 270 16.77 12.33 -18.25
CA ARG A 270 15.42 11.78 -17.99
C ARG A 270 15.05 10.80 -19.10
N VAL A 271 14.91 9.51 -18.76
CA VAL A 271 14.46 8.49 -19.71
C VAL A 271 12.98 8.20 -19.46
N HIS A 272 12.15 8.42 -20.47
CA HIS A 272 10.76 8.00 -20.49
C HIS A 272 10.61 6.80 -21.42
N TRP A 273 10.14 5.66 -20.91
CA TRP A 273 9.81 4.50 -21.72
C TRP A 273 8.37 4.06 -21.45
N HIS A 274 7.70 3.61 -22.51
CA HIS A 274 6.39 2.98 -22.43
C HIS A 274 6.47 1.63 -23.14
N VAL A 275 6.21 0.54 -22.40
CA VAL A 275 6.00 -0.78 -23.01
C VAL A 275 4.51 -0.90 -23.32
N LYS A 276 4.20 -1.15 -24.59
CA LYS A 276 2.84 -1.42 -25.05
C LYS A 276 2.75 -2.90 -25.40
N THR A 277 2.01 -3.68 -24.62
CA THR A 277 1.67 -5.07 -24.96
C THR A 277 0.78 -5.07 -26.19
N ASN A 278 1.25 -5.66 -27.30
CA ASN A 278 0.39 -6.07 -28.39
C ASN A 278 0.26 -7.60 -28.33
N TYR A 279 -0.96 -8.10 -28.24
CA TYR A 279 -1.31 -9.50 -27.95
C TYR A 279 -1.01 -10.50 -29.08
N LYS A 280 -0.03 -10.23 -29.95
CA LYS A 280 0.41 -11.19 -30.98
C LYS A 280 1.93 -11.20 -31.08
N GLU A 281 2.49 -12.25 -30.47
CA GLU A 281 3.81 -12.87 -30.70
C GLU A 281 5.09 -12.05 -30.52
N TYR A 282 5.04 -10.74 -30.24
CA TYR A 282 6.26 -9.97 -29.93
C TYR A 282 6.02 -8.71 -29.11
N TRP A 283 6.95 -8.43 -28.20
CA TRP A 283 7.03 -7.18 -27.44
C TRP A 283 7.60 -6.07 -28.33
N ARG A 284 6.89 -4.94 -28.45
CA ARG A 284 7.41 -3.73 -29.11
C ARG A 284 7.65 -2.64 -28.07
N VAL A 285 8.92 -2.34 -27.80
CA VAL A 285 9.33 -1.24 -26.92
C VAL A 285 9.53 0.01 -27.77
N LYS A 286 8.90 1.13 -27.39
CA LYS A 286 9.22 2.44 -27.95
C LYS A 286 9.92 3.26 -26.87
N VAL A 287 11.24 3.43 -27.02
CA VAL A 287 12.05 4.25 -26.11
C VAL A 287 12.23 5.62 -26.74
N ALA A 288 11.93 6.68 -26.00
CA ALA A 288 12.16 8.05 -26.42
C ALA A 288 13.23 8.67 -25.51
N PHE A 289 14.42 8.90 -26.07
CA PHE A 289 15.50 9.59 -25.38
C PHE A 289 15.36 11.09 -25.62
N LYS A 290 15.22 11.88 -24.55
CA LYS A 290 15.34 13.33 -24.62
C LYS A 290 16.68 13.70 -23.99
N ASN A 291 17.71 13.77 -24.83
CA ASN A 291 19.05 14.13 -24.40
C ASN A 291 19.11 15.64 -24.18
N VAL A 292 19.38 16.07 -22.95
CA VAL A 292 19.82 17.45 -22.68
C VAL A 292 21.29 17.32 -22.26
N MET A 293 22.16 17.57 -23.23
CA MET A 293 23.62 17.51 -23.22
C MET A 293 24.28 16.11 -23.15
N THR A 294 24.87 15.78 -24.30
CA THR A 294 25.88 14.77 -24.64
C THR A 294 27.12 14.78 -23.75
N GLU A 295 27.60 13.59 -23.38
CA GLU A 295 28.84 12.98 -23.88
C GLU A 295 28.85 11.48 -23.53
N PHE A 296 29.34 10.65 -24.45
CA PHE A 296 29.43 9.19 -24.32
C PHE A 296 30.67 8.80 -23.49
N CYS A 297 30.55 7.77 -22.65
CA CYS A 297 31.65 6.90 -22.23
C CYS A 297 31.37 5.49 -22.75
#